data_AF-A0A7C5MJZ7-F1
#
_entry.id   AF-A0A7C5MJZ7-F1
#
_cell.length_a   1.000
_cell.length_b   1.000
_cell.length_c   1.000
_cell.angle_alpha   90.00
_cell.angle_beta   90.00
_cell.angle_gamma   90.00
#
_symmetry.space_group_name_H-M   'P 1'
#
loop_
_entity.id
_entity.type
_entity.pdbx_description
1 polymer ?
#
loop_
_entity_poly.entity_id
_entity_poly.type
_entity_poly.pdbx_seq_one_letter_code
_entity_poly.pdbx_strand_id
1 'polypeptide(L)' 'MEKRVAQASLVGKAIVEEASRVFLGKPLVVELAVTALLARGHVLLAEVPGAGKTLLPR' A
#
# COMPACT_ATOMS: atom_id res chain seq x y z
N MET A 1 -2.10 1.27 25.37
CA MET A 1 -2.70 1.23 24.02
C MET A 1 -1.90 2.08 23.04
N GLU A 2 -1.51 3.30 23.42
CA GLU A 2 -0.72 4.24 22.61
C GLU A 2 0.58 3.67 22.03
N LYS A 3 1.39 2.94 22.82
CA LYS A 3 2.62 2.30 22.31
C LYS A 3 2.37 1.33 21.15
N ARG A 4 1.26 0.57 21.20
CA ARG A 4 0.91 -0.38 20.14
C ARG A 4 0.47 0.34 18.87
N VAL A 5 -0.28 1.43 19.01
CA VAL A 5 -0.71 2.26 17.88
C VAL A 5 0.49 2.95 17.23
N ALA A 6 1.40 3.50 18.04
CA ALA A 6 2.65 4.09 17.55
C ALA A 6 3.52 3.07 16.79
N GLN A 7 3.67 1.87 17.36
CA GLN A 7 4.41 0.78 16.71
C GLN A 7 3.76 0.32 15.41
N ALA A 8 2.43 0.17 15.38
CA ALA A 8 1.70 -0.18 14.17
C ALA A 8 1.85 0.90 13.08
N SER A 9 1.85 2.18 13.45
CA SER A 9 2.09 3.28 12.51
C SER A 9 3.50 3.23 11.92
N LEU A 10 4.53 2.96 12.73
CA LEU A 10 5.91 2.81 12.26
C LEU A 10 6.06 1.66 11.28
N VAL A 11 5.52 0.49 11.62
CA VAL A 11 5.55 -0.70 10.75
C VAL A 11 4.77 -0.44 9.45
N GLY A 12 3.60 0.19 9.53
CA GLY A 12 2.81 0.55 8.35
C GLY A 12 3.56 1.49 7.40
N LYS A 13 4.24 2.51 7.94
CA LYS A 13 5.06 3.43 7.14
C LYS A 13 6.21 2.73 6.43
N ALA A 14 6.92 1.84 7.14
CA ALA A 14 7.99 1.06 6.54
C ALA A 14 7.50 0.18 5.38
N ILE A 15 6.34 -0.48 5.53
CA ILE A 15 5.75 -1.29 4.47
C ILE A 15 5.39 -0.42 3.24
N VAL A 16 4.83 0.77 3.46
CA VAL A 16 4.48 1.71 2.38
C VAL A 16 5.74 2.20 1.64
N GLU A 17 6.81 2.55 2.35
CA GLU A 17 8.08 2.95 1.73
C GLU A 17 8.68 1.84 0.87
N GLU A 18 8.70 0.61 1.38
CA GLU A 18 9.20 -0.56 0.66
C GLU A 18 8.40 -0.82 -0.62
N ALA A 19 7.07 -0.87 -0.52
CA ALA A 19 6.19 -1.13 -1.65
C ALA A 19 6.21 0.01 -2.69
N SER A 20 6.39 1.26 -2.25
CA SER A 20 6.48 2.42 -3.14
C SER A 20 7.71 2.39 -4.06
N ARG A 21 8.75 1.60 -3.75
CA ARG A 21 9.89 1.44 -4.65
C ARG A 21 9.58 0.62 -5.90
N VAL A 22 8.55 -0.23 -5.83
CA VAL A 22 8.09 -1.04 -6.98
C VAL A 22 6.91 -0.35 -7.67
N PHE A 23 6.08 0.37 -6.92
CA PHE A 23 4.94 1.14 -7.43
C PHE A 23 5.31 2.59 -7.79
N LEU A 24 5.85 2.77 -9.00
CA LEU A 24 6.25 4.09 -9.50
C LEU A 24 5.05 5.03 -9.69
N GLY A 25 5.17 6.25 -9.17
CA GLY A 25 4.25 7.36 -9.45
C GLY A 25 2.87 7.28 -8.79
N LYS A 26 2.63 6.30 -7.90
CA LYS A 26 1.32 6.10 -7.24
C LYS A 26 1.43 5.86 -5.72
N PRO A 27 2.07 6.76 -4.96
CA PRO A 27 2.29 6.55 -3.51
C PRO A 27 0.98 6.39 -2.72
N LEU A 28 -0.06 7.14 -3.10
CA LEU A 28 -1.38 7.06 -2.45
C LEU A 28 -2.05 5.69 -2.63
N VAL A 29 -1.86 5.04 -3.78
CA VAL A 29 -2.42 3.71 -4.04
C VAL A 29 -1.80 2.68 -3.09
N VAL A 30 -0.49 2.77 -2.87
CA VAL A 30 0.24 1.90 -1.95
C VAL A 30 -0.24 2.13 -0.51
N GLU A 31 -0.37 3.38 -0.08
CA GLU A 31 -0.84 3.73 1.26
C GLU A 31 -2.25 3.21 1.55
N LEU A 32 -3.18 3.39 0.61
CA LEU A 32 -4.55 2.89 0.73
C LEU A 32 -4.60 1.36 0.72
N ALA A 33 -3.75 0.71 -0.09
CA ALA A 33 -3.67 -0.74 -0.13
C ALA A 33 -3.17 -1.34 1.21
N VAL A 34 -2.12 -0.77 1.78
CA VAL A 34 -1.60 -1.18 3.09
C VAL A 34 -2.62 -0.89 4.19
N THR A 35 -3.29 0.25 4.15
CA THR A 35 -4.35 0.61 5.10
C THR A 35 -5.50 -0.39 5.07
N ALA A 36 -5.99 -0.72 3.86
CA ALA A 36 -7.04 -1.70 3.69
C ALA A 36 -6.62 -3.10 4.17
N LEU A 37 -5.39 -3.54 3.86
CA LEU A 37 -4.85 -4.81 4.36
C LEU A 37 -4.87 -4.88 5.89
N LEU A 38 -4.37 -3.85 6.57
CA LEU A 38 -4.33 -3.78 8.04
C LEU A 38 -5.73 -3.72 8.66
N ALA A 39 -6.68 -3.07 7.97
CA ALA A 39 -8.07 -2.99 8.39
C ALA A 39 -8.91 -4.24 8.03
N ARG A 40 -8.33 -5.22 7.31
CA ARG A 40 -9.06 -6.34 6.68
C ARG A 40 -10.18 -5.87 5.73
N GLY A 41 -9.96 -4.73 5.07
CA GLY A 41 -10.79 -4.22 3.99
C GLY A 41 -10.40 -4.80 2.63
N HIS A 42 -11.09 -4.37 1.58
CA HIS A 42 -10.85 -4.77 0.20
C HIS A 42 -10.48 -3.56 -0.65
N VAL A 43 -9.66 -3.77 -1.69
CA VAL A 43 -9.19 -2.72 -2.59
C VAL A 43 -9.49 -3.14 -4.02
N LEU A 44 -10.07 -2.23 -4.79
CA LEU A 44 -10.23 -2.38 -6.22
C LEU A 44 -9.26 -1.44 -6.93
N LEU A 45 -8.28 -1.99 -7.65
CA LEU A 45 -7.36 -1.22 -8.48
C LEU A 45 -7.94 -1.07 -9.89
N ALA A 46 -8.69 0.00 -10.10
CA ALA A 46 -9.23 0.34 -11.41
C ALA A 46 -8.25 1.24 -12.18
N GLU A 47 -7.86 0.81 -13.37
CA GLU A 47 -6.92 1.50 -14.25
C GLU A 47 -7.44 1.40 -15.70
N VAL A 48 -7.07 2.32 -16.58
CA VAL A 48 -7.35 2.21 -18.03
C VAL A 48 -6.35 1.24 -18.70
N PRO A 49 -6.70 0.58 -19.82
CA PRO A 49 -5.76 -0.27 -20.56
C PRO A 49 -4.48 0.48 -20.92
N GLY A 50 -3.30 -0.13 -20.72
CA GLY A 50 -2.00 0.47 -21.07
C GLY A 50 -1.28 1.25 -19.96
N ALA A 51 -1.89 1.43 -18.78
CA ALA A 51 -1.32 2.24 -17.68
C ALA A 51 -0.39 1.48 -16.69
N GLY A 52 0.18 0.33 -17.09
CA GLY A 52 1.18 -0.39 -16.28
C GLY A 52 0.64 -1.43 -15.28
N LYS A 53 -0.47 -2.11 -15.59
CA LYS A 53 -1.10 -3.11 -14.70
C LYS A 53 -0.33 -4.43 -14.52
N THR A 54 0.78 -4.64 -15.23
CA THR A 54 1.52 -5.92 -15.25
C THR A 54 2.68 -5.97 -14.25
N LEU A 55 2.93 -4.91 -13.48
CA LEU A 55 4.01 -4.86 -12.48
C LEU A 55 3.56 -5.34 -11.08
N LEU A 56 2.79 -6.42 -11.02
CA LEU A 56 2.64 -7.24 -9.82
C LEU A 56 3.52 -8.49 -9.97
N PRO A 57 4.80 -8.49 -9.56
CA PRO A 57 5.51 -9.73 -9.34
C PRO A 57 4.89 -10.45 -8.15
N ARG A 58 4.75 -11.76 -8.35
CA ARG A 58 4.35 -12.79 -7.41
C ARG A 58 5.08 -12.70 -6.06
#